data_AF-A0A9D6WHE4-F1
#
_entry.id   AF-A0A9D6WHE4-F1
#
_cell.length_a   1.000
_cell.length_b   1.000
_cell.length_c   1.000
_cell.angle_alpha   90.00
_cell.angle_beta   90.00
_cell.angle_gamma   90.00
#
_symmetry.space_group_name_H-M   'P 1'
#
loop_
_entity.id
_entity.type
_entity.pdbx_description
1 polymer ?
#
loop_
_entity_poly.entity_id
_entity_poly.type
_entity_poly.pdbx_seq_one_letter_code
_entity_poly.pdbx_strand_id
1 'polypeptide(L)' 'MTAARCAHVECRCVVNLARAIRVGEDYYCSEACVQGKGCAHAGCECGRSTAIAGADA' A
#
# COMPACT_ATOMS: atom_id res chain seq x y z
N MET A 1 -17.52 -3.68 -10.96
CA MET A 1 -16.44 -3.97 -9.98
C MET A 1 -15.76 -2.66 -9.69
N THR A 2 -15.76 -2.20 -8.43
CA THR A 2 -15.16 -0.92 -8.07
C THR A 2 -13.80 -1.18 -7.43
N ALA A 3 -12.76 -0.52 -7.94
CA ALA A 3 -11.39 -0.68 -7.48
C ALA A 3 -10.82 0.66 -7.04
N ALA A 4 -9.93 0.64 -6.06
CA ALA A 4 -9.17 1.80 -5.62
C ALA A 4 -7.71 1.43 -5.40
N ARG A 5 -6.83 2.44 -5.36
CA ARG A 5 -5.44 2.25 -4.93
C ARG A 5 -5.38 2.18 -3.41
N CYS A 6 -4.42 1.42 -2.90
CA CYS A 6 -4.10 1.42 -1.48
C CYS A 6 -3.69 2.83 -1.04
N ALA A 7 -4.18 3.27 0.13
CA ALA A 7 -3.88 4.59 0.68
C ALA A 7 -2.47 4.72 1.30
N HIS A 8 -1.75 3.61 1.48
CA HIS A 8 -0.33 3.68 1.85
C HIS A 8 0.46 4.25 0.67
N VAL A 9 1.07 5.41 0.83
CA VAL A 9 1.61 6.26 -0.26
C VAL A 9 2.50 5.51 -1.24
N GLU A 10 3.31 4.57 -0.76
CA GLU A 10 4.28 3.82 -1.57
C GLU A 10 3.69 2.53 -2.16
N CYS A 11 2.45 2.21 -1.80
CA CYS A 11 1.76 1.00 -2.20
C CYS A 11 1.02 1.18 -3.52
N ARG A 12 1.47 0.45 -4.54
CA ARG A 12 0.84 0.44 -5.87
C ARG A 12 -0.25 -0.63 -6.02
N CYS A 13 -0.64 -1.29 -4.93
CA CYS A 13 -1.68 -2.31 -4.98
C CYS A 13 -3.03 -1.69 -5.35
N VAL A 14 -3.73 -2.33 -6.29
CA VAL A 14 -5.13 -2.03 -6.62
C VAL A 14 -6.00 -3.03 -5.88
N VAL A 15 -6.95 -2.52 -5.11
CA VAL A 15 -7.85 -3.32 -4.27
C VAL A 15 -9.28 -3.22 -4.77
N ASN A 16 -10.01 -4.32 -4.68
CA ASN A 16 -11.46 -4.31 -4.84
C ASN A 16 -12.08 -3.68 -3.57
N LEU A 17 -12.88 -2.62 -3.72
CA LEU A 17 -13.50 -1.93 -2.60
C LEU A 17 -14.37 -2.84 -1.72
N ALA A 18 -14.95 -3.90 -2.28
CA ALA A 18 -15.75 -4.86 -1.53
C ALA A 18 -14.92 -5.77 -0.60
N ARG A 19 -13.59 -5.82 -0.78
CA ARG A 19 -12.67 -6.67 -0.01
C ARG A 19 -11.52 -5.90 0.63
N ALA A 20 -11.44 -4.60 0.37
CA ALA A 20 -10.41 -3.74 0.93
C ALA A 20 -10.67 -3.48 2.41
N ILE A 21 -9.60 -3.26 3.16
CA ILE A 21 -9.71 -2.80 4.54
C ILE A 21 -10.00 -1.30 4.49
N ARG A 22 -11.15 -0.89 5.01
CA ARG A 22 -11.55 0.52 5.04
C ARG A 22 -11.28 1.11 6.42
N VAL A 23 -10.56 2.23 6.47
CA VAL A 23 -10.32 3.02 7.69
C VAL A 23 -10.72 4.46 7.38
N GLY A 24 -11.86 4.90 7.92
CA GLY A 24 -12.44 6.19 7.54
C GLY A 24 -12.86 6.22 6.07
N GLU A 25 -12.23 7.11 5.29
CA GLU A 25 -12.43 7.23 3.84
C GLU A 25 -11.35 6.51 3.01
N ASP A 26 -10.31 6.01 3.67
CA ASP A 26 -9.17 5.36 3.04
C ASP A 26 -9.35 3.85 2.88
N TYR A 27 -8.78 3.30 1.82
CA TYR A 27 -8.81 1.87 1.49
C TYR A 27 -7.41 1.29 1.44
N TYR A 28 -7.22 0.14 2.08
CA TYR A 28 -5.93 -0.52 2.21
C TYR A 28 -5.97 -1.96 1.70
N CYS A 29 -4.83 -2.41 1.17
CA CYS A 29 -4.66 -3.78 0.68
C CYS A 29 -4.32 -4.79 1.77
N SER A 30 -3.83 -4.34 2.94
CA SER A 30 -3.48 -5.17 4.08
C SER A 30 -3.43 -4.33 5.36
N GLU A 31 -3.57 -4.97 6.52
CA GLU A 31 -3.43 -4.33 7.83
C GLU A 31 -2.00 -3.77 8.03
N ALA A 32 -1.00 -4.40 7.40
CA ALA A 32 0.37 -3.91 7.44
C ALA A 32 0.52 -2.55 6.75
N CYS A 33 -0.22 -2.29 5.66
CA CYS A 33 -0.29 -0.96 5.05
C CYS A 33 -1.02 0.07 5.92
N VAL A 34 -2.04 -0.34 6.69
CA VAL A 34 -2.68 0.55 7.68
C VAL A 34 -1.67 0.98 8.75
N GLN A 35 -0.78 0.08 9.14
CA GLN A 35 0.29 0.34 10.11
C GLN A 35 1.56 0.95 9.52
N GLY A 36 1.59 1.26 8.21
CA GLY A 36 2.77 1.79 7.52
C GLY A 36 3.95 0.82 7.39
N LYS A 37 3.75 -0.49 7.59
CA LYS A 37 4.78 -1.55 7.55
C LYS A 37 4.98 -2.16 6.15
N GLY A 38 4.06 -1.87 5.22
CA GLY A 38 4.07 -2.42 3.85
C GLY A 38 3.42 -3.80 3.73
N CYS A 39 2.86 -4.11 2.55
CA CYS A 39 1.92 -5.22 2.37
C CYS A 39 2.52 -6.59 2.04
N ALA A 40 3.83 -6.68 1.78
CA ALA A 40 4.52 -7.91 1.35
C ALA A 40 3.91 -8.64 0.12
N HIS A 41 2.97 -8.03 -0.60
CA HIS A 41 2.45 -8.56 -1.86
C HIS A 41 3.57 -8.67 -2.89
N ALA A 42 3.56 -9.77 -3.66
CA ALA A 42 4.50 -9.97 -4.75
C ALA A 42 4.46 -8.78 -5.72
N GLY A 43 5.64 -8.21 -6.01
CA GLY A 43 5.77 -7.03 -6.88
C GLY A 43 5.40 -5.68 -6.24
N CYS A 44 5.09 -5.65 -4.94
CA CYS A 44 4.88 -4.42 -4.19
C CYS A 44 6.01 -4.18 -3.18
N GLU A 45 6.62 -3.01 -3.25
CA GLU A 45 7.83 -2.68 -2.47
C GLU A 45 7.56 -1.68 -1.35
N CYS A 46 6.30 -1.43 -1.02
CA CYS A 46 5.87 -0.39 -0.07
C CYS A 46 6.24 -0.63 1.39
N GLY A 47 6.97 -1.70 1.70
CA GLY A 47 7.58 -1.97 3.00
C GLY A 47 9.11 -1.99 2.98
N ARG A 48 9.74 -1.76 1.82
CA ARG A 48 11.20 -1.68 1.67
C ARG A 48 11.74 -0.26 1.81
N SER A 49 10.87 0.71 2.00
CA SER A 49 11.22 2.12 2.06
C SER A 49 11.69 2.55 3.44
N THR A 50 12.87 2.05 3.83
CA THR A 50 13.72 2.78 4.77
C THR A 50 14.99 3.13 4.00
N ALA A 51 15.18 4.43 3.79
CA ALA A 51 16.35 5.11 3.21
C ALA A 51 16.27 5.48 1.71
N ILE A 52 16.32 6.81 1.50
CA ILE A 52 16.92 7.55 0.39
C ILE A 52 16.35 7.40 -1.04
N ALA A 53 15.38 8.24 -1.38
CA ALA A 53 15.38 8.85 -2.71
C ALA A 53 16.57 9.82 -2.78
N GLY A 54 17.74 9.32 -3.22
CA GLY A 54 18.94 10.14 -3.36
C GLY A 54 20.29 9.43 -3.38
N ALA A 55 20.41 8.21 -3.93
CA ALA A 55 21.72 7.67 -4.30
C ALA A 55 21.63 6.89 -5.62
N ASP A 56 21.53 7.64 -6.72
CA ASP A 56 21.99 7.17 -8.03
C ASP A 56 23.48 7.52 -8.13
N ALA A 57 24.30 6.47 -8.28
CA ALA A 57 25.73 6.51 -8.55
C ALA A 57 26.01 6.64 -10.05
#